data_AF-A0A2G8JP63-F1
#
_entry.id   AF-A0A2G8JP63-F1
#
_cell.length_a   1.000
_cell.length_b   1.000
_cell.length_c   1.000
_cell.angle_alpha   90.00
_cell.angle_beta   90.00
_cell.angle_gamma   90.00
#
_symmetry.space_group_name_H-M   'P 1'
#
loop_
_entity.id
_entity.type
_entity.pdbx_description
1 polymer ?
#
loop_
_entity_poly.entity_id
_entity_poly.type
_entity_poly.pdbx_seq_one_letter_code
_entity_poly.pdbx_strand_id
1 'polypeptide(L)'
;MKGPICFVVFQRREILKWCHGVFFFIISIFSGSKALSILPIPAFIALQNTVDVLVYVFQTTQTKRLGNAAVVISAIMVLVAAYSLANSGEQNLSSGYSWMMTHIVSTVLLILSQKWLKPASFSDVDCLLYQYLISVVIFTPGSFLLGDLTDAFYFTNWYSMKFYVGCILSGLLGVLLKLTVIHMKGTDADVMPVALALSKSILIVLSQHLFETSLTSDFRFCLLVNMTSYYVFLWLHPLVEGAGGGEETVQKLSKEVV
;
A
#
# COMPACT_ATOMS: atom_id res chain seq x y z
N MET A 1 10.72 27.05 13.73
CA MET A 1 11.96 27.23 12.96
C MET A 1 12.32 25.90 12.32
N LYS A 2 12.19 25.78 10.99
CA LYS A 2 12.61 24.60 10.22
C LYS A 2 14.13 24.67 10.09
N GLY A 3 14.83 23.70 10.68
CA GLY A 3 16.28 23.55 10.51
C GLY A 3 16.64 23.23 9.05
N PRO A 4 17.88 23.53 8.62
CA PRO A 4 18.34 23.24 7.27
C PRO A 4 18.28 21.73 6.98
N ILE A 5 18.04 21.39 5.72
CA ILE A 5 18.09 20.02 5.19
C ILE A 5 19.54 19.54 5.31
N CYS A 6 19.86 18.93 6.44
CA CYS A 6 21.14 18.29 6.69
C CYS A 6 21.12 16.95 5.95
N PHE A 7 21.85 16.85 4.83
CA PHE A 7 22.14 15.55 4.22
C PHE A 7 22.91 14.72 5.26
N VAL A 8 22.24 13.73 5.85
CA VAL A 8 22.74 12.98 7.00
C VAL A 8 23.91 12.09 6.59
N VAL A 9 25.01 12.18 7.33
CA VAL A 9 26.09 11.19 7.32
C VAL A 9 25.53 9.89 7.93
N PHE A 10 25.20 8.92 7.07
CA PHE A 10 24.52 7.70 7.49
C PHE A 10 25.43 6.77 8.31
N GLN A 11 25.02 6.46 9.54
CA GLN A 11 25.72 5.49 10.38
C GLN A 11 25.34 4.06 9.96
N ARG A 12 26.32 3.24 9.56
CA ARG A 12 26.12 1.85 9.05
C ARG A 12 25.27 0.94 9.96
N ARG A 13 25.30 1.17 11.27
CA ARG A 13 24.54 0.36 12.25
C ARG A 13 23.04 0.62 12.17
N GLU A 14 22.65 1.87 11.94
CA GLU A 14 21.25 2.28 11.81
C GLU A 14 20.65 1.79 10.49
N ILE A 15 21.47 1.76 9.44
CA ILE A 15 21.15 1.12 8.15
C ILE A 15 20.85 -0.37 8.31
N LEU A 16 21.69 -1.11 9.05
CA LEU A 16 21.49 -2.55 9.25
C LEU A 16 20.22 -2.86 10.04
N LYS A 17 19.85 -2.03 11.02
CA LYS A 17 18.58 -2.14 11.73
C LYS A 17 17.39 -1.99 10.80
N TRP A 18 17.48 -1.15 9.76
CA TRP A 18 16.41 -0.94 8.80
C TRP A 18 16.35 -2.00 7.67
N CYS A 19 17.23 -3.00 7.68
CA CYS A 19 17.33 -4.02 6.64
C CYS A 19 16.03 -4.80 6.44
N HIS A 20 15.32 -5.18 7.51
CA HIS A 20 14.06 -5.92 7.41
C HIS A 20 12.96 -5.11 6.68
N GLY A 21 12.90 -3.79 6.90
CA GLY A 21 11.94 -2.91 6.22
C GLY A 21 12.22 -2.83 4.72
N VAL A 22 13.49 -2.81 4.33
CA VAL A 22 13.87 -2.85 2.91
C VAL A 22 13.58 -4.20 2.28
N PHE A 23 13.83 -5.30 2.98
CA PHE A 23 13.53 -6.64 2.50
C PHE A 23 12.04 -6.80 2.14
N PHE A 24 11.13 -6.43 3.04
CA PHE A 24 9.69 -6.49 2.75
C PHE A 24 9.26 -5.51 1.66
N PHE A 25 9.90 -4.33 1.57
CA PHE A 25 9.66 -3.38 0.49
C PHE A 25 10.00 -3.96 -0.88
N ILE A 26 11.15 -4.62 -1.01
CA ILE A 26 11.59 -5.24 -2.27
C ILE A 26 10.64 -6.36 -2.71
N ILE A 27 10.22 -7.21 -1.78
CA ILE A 27 9.22 -8.25 -2.08
C ILE A 27 7.90 -7.60 -2.51
N SER A 28 7.44 -6.55 -1.81
CA SER A 28 6.20 -5.85 -2.12
C SER A 28 6.22 -5.24 -3.53
N ILE A 29 7.25 -4.49 -3.91
CA ILE A 29 7.31 -3.86 -5.24
C ILE A 29 7.50 -4.88 -6.37
N PHE A 30 8.26 -5.97 -6.14
CA PHE A 30 8.45 -7.02 -7.14
C PHE A 30 7.15 -7.81 -7.39
N SER A 31 6.56 -8.36 -6.32
CA SER A 31 5.33 -9.13 -6.40
C SER A 31 4.13 -8.28 -6.84
N GLY A 32 4.07 -7.02 -6.42
CA GLY A 32 3.05 -6.07 -6.86
C GLY A 32 3.13 -5.77 -8.35
N SER A 33 4.34 -5.62 -8.89
CA SER A 33 4.54 -5.40 -10.33
C SER A 33 4.16 -6.63 -11.16
N LYS A 34 4.55 -7.85 -10.74
CA LYS A 34 4.15 -9.12 -11.40
C LYS A 34 2.64 -9.38 -11.28
N ALA A 35 2.01 -9.01 -10.16
CA ALA A 35 0.56 -9.11 -10.00
C ALA A 35 -0.17 -8.14 -10.95
N LEU A 36 0.28 -6.89 -11.04
CA LEU A 36 -0.33 -5.86 -11.89
C LEU A 36 -0.14 -6.13 -13.39
N SER A 37 0.90 -6.87 -13.79
CA SER A 37 1.10 -7.26 -15.19
C SER A 37 0.18 -8.39 -15.66
N ILE A 38 -0.46 -9.11 -14.72
CA ILE A 38 -1.33 -10.26 -15.02
C ILE A 38 -2.79 -9.91 -14.71
N LEU A 39 -3.05 -9.30 -13.55
CA LEU A 39 -4.40 -8.97 -13.09
C LEU A 39 -4.90 -7.66 -13.69
N PRO A 40 -6.21 -7.56 -13.97
CA PRO A 40 -6.80 -6.28 -14.37
C PRO A 40 -6.69 -5.26 -13.22
N ILE A 41 -6.44 -3.99 -13.55
CA ILE A 41 -6.23 -2.91 -12.57
C ILE A 41 -7.35 -2.84 -11.52
N PRO A 42 -8.65 -2.97 -11.87
CA PRO A 42 -9.72 -3.00 -10.87
C PRO A 42 -9.60 -4.16 -9.87
N ALA A 43 -9.16 -5.35 -10.28
CA ALA A 43 -8.93 -6.48 -9.37
C ALA A 43 -7.80 -6.16 -8.39
N PHE A 44 -6.68 -5.65 -8.91
CA PHE A 44 -5.52 -5.30 -8.09
C PHE A 44 -5.89 -4.28 -7.01
N ILE A 45 -6.60 -3.21 -7.37
CA ILE A 45 -6.98 -2.17 -6.40
C ILE A 45 -7.99 -2.69 -5.36
N ALA A 46 -8.95 -3.52 -5.75
CA ALA A 46 -9.91 -4.10 -4.83
C ALA A 46 -9.25 -5.07 -3.83
N LEU A 47 -8.34 -5.92 -4.30
CA LEU A 47 -7.57 -6.81 -3.45
C LEU A 47 -6.60 -6.04 -2.54
N GLN A 48 -6.05 -4.90 -3.01
CA GLN A 48 -5.17 -4.06 -2.21
C GLN A 48 -5.86 -3.46 -0.98
N ASN A 49 -7.17 -3.22 -1.04
CA ASN A 49 -7.96 -2.73 0.11
C ASN A 49 -7.89 -3.67 1.32
N THR A 50 -7.62 -4.96 1.10
CA THR A 50 -7.40 -5.96 2.15
C THR A 50 -6.20 -5.63 3.04
N VAL A 51 -5.19 -4.94 2.53
CA VAL A 51 -3.98 -4.59 3.30
C VAL A 51 -4.34 -3.76 4.55
N ASP A 52 -5.17 -2.72 4.39
CA ASP A 52 -5.55 -1.85 5.51
C ASP A 52 -6.40 -2.60 6.53
N VAL A 53 -7.28 -3.49 6.07
CA VAL A 53 -8.10 -4.35 6.94
C VAL A 53 -7.23 -5.32 7.73
N LEU A 54 -6.24 -5.96 7.11
CA LEU A 54 -5.32 -6.86 7.80
C LEU A 54 -4.45 -6.13 8.82
N VAL A 55 -3.98 -4.92 8.49
CA VAL A 55 -3.26 -4.07 9.44
C VAL A 55 -4.14 -3.71 10.64
N TYR A 56 -5.40 -3.33 10.40
CA TYR A 56 -6.38 -3.06 11.46
C TYR A 56 -6.63 -4.29 12.35
N VAL A 57 -6.87 -5.46 11.76
CA VAL A 57 -7.08 -6.72 12.50
C VAL A 57 -5.87 -7.01 13.39
N PHE A 58 -4.66 -6.92 12.85
CA PHE A 58 -3.43 -7.16 13.61
C PHE A 58 -3.31 -6.21 14.81
N GLN A 59 -3.58 -4.91 14.61
CA GLN A 59 -3.50 -3.91 15.68
C GLN A 59 -4.58 -4.12 16.76
N THR A 60 -5.78 -4.48 16.34
CA THR A 60 -6.92 -4.79 17.21
C THR A 60 -6.62 -6.01 18.08
N THR A 61 -6.04 -7.07 17.49
CA THR A 61 -5.63 -8.27 18.22
C THR A 61 -4.55 -7.98 19.27
N GLN A 62 -3.56 -7.14 18.93
CA GLN A 62 -2.51 -6.74 19.88
C GLN A 62 -3.06 -5.89 21.04
N THR A 63 -3.96 -4.96 20.74
CA THR A 63 -4.53 -4.03 21.74
C THR A 63 -5.65 -4.68 22.57
N LYS A 64 -6.14 -5.86 22.16
CA LYS A 64 -7.30 -6.57 22.75
C LYS A 64 -8.57 -5.72 22.87
N ARG A 65 -8.70 -4.68 22.02
CA ARG A 65 -9.87 -3.80 21.96
C ARG A 65 -10.53 -4.00 20.62
N LEU A 66 -11.73 -4.59 20.59
CA LEU A 66 -12.52 -4.64 19.37
C LEU A 66 -13.05 -3.23 19.04
N GLY A 67 -12.89 -2.81 17.79
CA GLY A 67 -13.56 -1.62 17.29
C GLY A 67 -15.07 -1.80 17.21
N ASN A 68 -15.77 -0.72 16.85
CA ASN A 68 -17.22 -0.72 16.63
C ASN A 68 -17.65 -1.89 15.71
N ALA A 69 -18.77 -2.54 16.04
CA ALA A 69 -19.34 -3.64 15.24
C ALA A 69 -19.48 -3.27 13.76
N ALA A 70 -19.83 -2.02 13.45
CA ALA A 70 -19.92 -1.53 12.08
C ALA A 70 -18.55 -1.54 11.34
N VAL A 71 -17.45 -1.21 12.01
CA VAL A 71 -16.09 -1.33 11.44
C VAL A 71 -15.75 -2.78 11.17
N VAL A 72 -16.02 -3.67 12.12
CA VAL A 72 -15.76 -5.11 11.96
C VAL A 72 -16.58 -5.71 10.81
N ILE A 73 -17.86 -5.37 10.70
CA ILE A 73 -18.73 -5.82 9.60
C ILE A 73 -18.18 -5.31 8.26
N SER A 74 -17.83 -4.03 8.16
CA SER A 74 -17.27 -3.46 6.92
C SER A 74 -15.94 -4.14 6.53
N ALA A 75 -15.07 -4.42 7.49
CA ALA A 75 -13.83 -5.15 7.30
C ALA A 75 -14.07 -6.59 6.79
N ILE A 76 -15.01 -7.32 7.39
CA ILE A 76 -15.39 -8.66 6.93
C ILE A 76 -15.94 -8.60 5.51
N MET A 77 -16.79 -7.62 5.19
CA MET A 77 -17.34 -7.46 3.84
C MET A 77 -16.26 -7.17 2.80
N VAL A 78 -15.23 -6.39 3.12
CA VAL A 78 -14.06 -6.21 2.24
C VAL A 78 -13.36 -7.54 1.97
N LEU A 79 -13.11 -8.36 3.00
CA LEU A 79 -12.45 -9.65 2.87
C LEU A 79 -13.28 -10.66 2.07
N VAL A 80 -14.58 -10.74 2.34
CA VAL A 80 -15.51 -11.61 1.62
C VAL A 80 -15.57 -11.19 0.15
N ALA A 81 -15.71 -9.89 -0.14
CA ALA A 81 -15.74 -9.40 -1.51
C ALA A 81 -14.41 -9.64 -2.24
N ALA A 82 -13.26 -9.50 -1.57
CA ALA A 82 -11.95 -9.82 -2.12
C ALA A 82 -11.82 -11.32 -2.46
N TYR A 83 -12.28 -12.20 -1.57
CA TYR A 83 -12.30 -13.64 -1.79
C TYR A 83 -13.23 -14.04 -2.95
N SER A 84 -14.44 -13.47 -2.99
CA SER A 84 -15.38 -13.66 -4.10
C SER A 84 -14.81 -13.15 -5.42
N LEU A 85 -14.07 -12.05 -5.42
CA LEU A 85 -13.41 -11.51 -6.61
C LEU A 85 -12.34 -12.47 -7.15
N ALA A 86 -11.54 -13.05 -6.26
CA ALA A 86 -10.52 -14.03 -6.64
C ALA A 86 -11.13 -15.33 -7.22
N ASN A 87 -12.29 -15.75 -6.70
CA ASN A 87 -12.98 -16.95 -7.18
C ASN A 87 -13.83 -16.73 -8.45
N SER A 88 -14.37 -15.52 -8.63
CA SER A 88 -15.12 -15.15 -9.84
C SER A 88 -14.20 -14.79 -11.01
N GLY A 89 -12.91 -14.58 -10.74
CA GLY A 89 -11.90 -14.38 -11.76
C GLY A 89 -11.66 -15.63 -12.62
N GLU A 90 -11.17 -15.40 -13.84
CA GLU A 90 -10.78 -16.50 -14.73
C GLU A 90 -9.69 -17.37 -14.10
N GLN A 91 -9.82 -18.70 -14.22
CA GLN A 91 -8.82 -19.66 -13.72
C GLN A 91 -7.41 -19.41 -14.30
N ASN A 92 -7.34 -18.80 -15.49
CA ASN A 92 -6.10 -18.41 -16.16
C ASN A 92 -5.29 -17.34 -15.40
N LEU A 93 -5.89 -16.66 -14.42
CA LEU A 93 -5.25 -15.60 -13.62
C LEU A 93 -4.69 -16.11 -12.27
N SER A 94 -4.71 -17.42 -12.02
CA SER A 94 -4.25 -18.03 -10.75
C SER A 94 -2.82 -17.62 -10.35
N SER A 95 -1.91 -17.51 -11.33
CA SER A 95 -0.55 -17.00 -11.09
C SER A 95 -0.56 -15.54 -10.60
N GLY A 96 -1.40 -14.69 -11.19
CA GLY A 96 -1.56 -13.29 -10.79
C GLY A 96 -2.08 -13.14 -9.35
N TYR A 97 -3.07 -13.95 -8.96
CA TYR A 97 -3.57 -13.96 -7.59
C TYR A 97 -2.53 -14.45 -6.57
N SER A 98 -1.68 -15.42 -6.94
CA SER A 98 -0.57 -15.87 -6.09
C SER A 98 0.46 -14.77 -5.83
N TRP A 99 0.83 -14.02 -6.87
CA TRP A 99 1.67 -12.84 -6.73
C TRP A 99 1.00 -11.75 -5.88
N MET A 100 -0.30 -11.56 -6.06
CA MET A 100 -1.06 -10.58 -5.26
C MET A 100 -1.10 -10.95 -3.77
N MET A 101 -1.25 -12.22 -3.42
CA MET A 101 -1.17 -12.67 -2.03
C MET A 101 0.20 -12.37 -1.41
N THR A 102 1.27 -12.62 -2.17
CA THR A 102 2.64 -12.28 -1.73
C THR A 102 2.80 -10.76 -1.56
N HIS A 103 2.23 -9.97 -2.46
CA HIS A 103 2.21 -8.51 -2.37
C HIS A 103 1.47 -8.03 -1.11
N ILE A 104 0.28 -8.56 -0.83
CA ILE A 104 -0.51 -8.20 0.35
C ILE A 104 0.26 -8.53 1.63
N VAL A 105 0.76 -9.76 1.78
CA VAL A 105 1.49 -10.20 2.98
C VAL A 105 2.74 -9.35 3.20
N SER A 106 3.56 -9.16 2.16
CA SER A 106 4.78 -8.34 2.27
C SER A 106 4.48 -6.87 2.57
N THR A 107 3.39 -6.32 2.02
CA THR A 107 2.97 -4.94 2.29
C THR A 107 2.48 -4.76 3.73
N VAL A 108 1.70 -5.72 4.27
CA VAL A 108 1.30 -5.70 5.69
C VAL A 108 2.52 -5.76 6.59
N LEU A 109 3.45 -6.68 6.34
CA LEU A 109 4.69 -6.81 7.11
C LEU A 109 5.57 -5.55 7.02
N LEU A 110 5.61 -4.90 5.86
CA LEU A 110 6.29 -3.62 5.67
C LEU A 110 5.67 -2.51 6.54
N ILE A 111 4.34 -2.34 6.50
CA ILE A 111 3.63 -1.32 7.28
C ILE A 111 3.82 -1.55 8.79
N LEU A 112 3.71 -2.81 9.24
CA LEU A 112 3.95 -3.16 10.63
C LEU A 112 5.42 -2.92 11.02
N SER A 113 6.37 -3.28 10.16
CA SER A 113 7.79 -2.99 10.36
C SER A 113 8.06 -1.48 10.49
N GLN A 114 7.41 -0.67 9.67
CA GLN A 114 7.50 0.79 9.73
C GLN A 114 6.87 1.38 10.99
N LYS A 115 5.83 0.75 11.54
CA LYS A 115 5.19 1.22 12.78
C LYS A 115 6.01 0.87 14.02
N TRP A 116 6.56 -0.34 14.10
CA TRP A 116 7.13 -0.89 15.34
C TRP A 116 8.65 -0.92 15.40
N LEU A 117 9.31 -1.08 14.26
CA LEU A 117 10.75 -1.35 14.18
C LEU A 117 11.53 -0.20 13.50
N LYS A 118 10.83 0.87 13.08
CA LYS A 118 11.46 2.05 12.49
C LYS A 118 12.35 2.74 13.52
N PRO A 119 13.65 2.95 13.24
CA PRO A 119 14.53 3.66 14.16
C PRO A 119 14.11 5.13 14.27
N ALA A 120 14.12 5.68 15.49
CA ALA A 120 13.68 7.06 15.78
C ALA A 120 14.50 8.15 15.06
N SER A 121 15.70 7.82 14.58
CA SER A 121 16.59 8.70 13.83
C SER A 121 16.16 8.92 12.37
N PHE A 122 15.28 8.08 11.81
CA PHE A 122 14.89 8.16 10.39
C PHE A 122 13.65 9.02 10.19
N SER A 123 13.75 10.02 9.31
CA SER A 123 12.57 10.66 8.72
C SER A 123 11.82 9.68 7.82
N ASP A 124 10.52 9.92 7.60
CA ASP A 124 9.73 9.16 6.61
C ASP A 124 10.33 9.30 5.19
N VAL A 125 10.93 10.46 4.87
CA VAL A 125 11.62 10.70 3.60
C VAL A 125 12.94 9.93 3.52
N ASP A 126 13.71 9.86 4.61
CA ASP A 126 14.98 9.11 4.64
C ASP A 126 14.74 7.61 4.46
N CYS A 127 13.69 7.10 5.11
CA CYS A 127 13.23 5.73 4.93
C CYS A 127 12.88 5.44 3.47
N LEU A 128 12.12 6.32 2.83
CA LEU A 128 11.70 6.18 1.44
C LEU A 128 12.92 6.20 0.48
N LEU A 129 13.83 7.15 0.68
CA LEU A 129 15.05 7.28 -0.11
C LEU A 129 15.90 6.00 0.00
N TYR A 130 16.11 5.52 1.22
CA TYR A 130 16.92 4.33 1.46
C TYR A 130 16.30 3.06 0.83
N GLN A 131 14.99 2.90 0.97
CA GLN A 131 14.26 1.80 0.34
C GLN A 131 14.44 1.79 -1.17
N TYR A 132 14.33 2.94 -1.84
CA TYR A 132 14.55 3.04 -3.29
C TYR A 132 16.00 2.80 -3.70
N LEU A 133 16.98 3.40 -3.01
CA LEU A 133 18.39 3.22 -3.33
C LEU A 133 18.82 1.75 -3.26
N ILE A 134 18.45 1.05 -2.18
CA ILE A 134 18.77 -0.37 -2.05
C ILE A 134 18.00 -1.21 -3.06
N SER A 135 16.74 -0.86 -3.36
CA SER A 135 15.96 -1.58 -4.37
C SER A 135 16.63 -1.53 -5.75
N VAL A 136 17.18 -0.37 -6.16
CA VAL A 136 17.95 -0.26 -7.41
C VAL A 136 19.18 -1.16 -7.37
N VAL A 137 19.93 -1.14 -6.27
CA VAL A 137 21.14 -1.98 -6.10
C VAL A 137 20.82 -3.48 -6.15
N ILE A 138 19.68 -3.92 -5.62
CA ILE A 138 19.30 -5.34 -5.60
C ILE A 138 18.65 -5.77 -6.91
N PHE A 139 17.79 -4.94 -7.52
CA PHE A 139 17.12 -5.30 -8.78
C PHE A 139 18.04 -5.24 -9.99
N THR A 140 19.11 -4.44 -9.97
CA THR A 140 20.05 -4.40 -11.10
C THR A 140 20.67 -5.78 -11.39
N PRO A 141 21.34 -6.46 -10.45
CA PRO A 141 21.82 -7.83 -10.64
C PRO A 141 20.66 -8.84 -10.66
N GLY A 142 19.58 -8.61 -9.91
CA GLY A 142 18.40 -9.48 -9.90
C GLY A 142 17.77 -9.62 -11.28
N SER A 143 17.68 -8.54 -12.05
CA SER A 143 17.11 -8.55 -13.41
C SER A 143 17.95 -9.38 -14.39
N PHE A 144 19.26 -9.48 -14.15
CA PHE A 144 20.13 -10.36 -14.92
C PHE A 144 19.94 -11.83 -14.53
N LEU A 145 19.87 -12.12 -13.23
CA LEU A 145 19.71 -13.49 -12.72
C LEU A 145 18.33 -14.11 -13.02
N LEU A 146 17.27 -13.30 -12.98
CA LEU A 146 15.92 -13.76 -13.28
C LEU A 146 15.64 -13.88 -14.78
N GLY A 147 16.54 -13.38 -15.64
CA GLY A 147 16.33 -13.34 -17.10
C GLY A 147 15.38 -12.22 -17.57
N ASP A 148 14.83 -11.40 -16.67
CA ASP A 148 13.95 -10.28 -17.05
C ASP A 148 14.68 -9.30 -18.00
N LEU A 149 16.00 -9.09 -17.82
CA LEU A 149 16.80 -8.24 -18.70
C LEU A 149 17.00 -8.86 -20.09
N THR A 150 17.20 -10.18 -20.16
CA THR A 150 17.34 -10.89 -21.44
C THR A 150 16.03 -10.84 -22.21
N ASP A 151 14.90 -11.03 -21.54
CA ASP A 151 13.57 -10.93 -22.14
C ASP A 151 13.30 -9.51 -22.67
N ALA A 152 13.76 -8.49 -21.94
CA ALA A 152 13.59 -7.10 -22.33
C ALA A 152 14.30 -6.75 -23.66
N PHE A 153 15.43 -7.39 -23.99
CA PHE A 153 16.12 -7.18 -25.27
C PHE A 153 15.30 -7.68 -26.48
N TYR A 154 14.44 -8.69 -26.28
CA TYR A 154 13.56 -9.22 -27.33
C TYR A 154 12.21 -8.49 -27.39
N PHE A 155 11.96 -7.53 -26.49
CA PHE A 155 10.72 -6.80 -26.45
C PHE A 155 10.60 -5.81 -27.60
N THR A 156 9.51 -5.91 -28.38
CA THR A 156 9.29 -5.12 -29.61
C THR A 156 9.36 -3.61 -29.38
N ASN A 157 8.91 -3.12 -28.22
CA ASN A 157 8.89 -1.67 -27.93
C ASN A 157 10.16 -1.18 -27.21
N TRP A 158 11.17 -2.02 -27.02
CA TRP A 158 12.40 -1.65 -26.30
C TRP A 158 13.05 -0.37 -26.85
N TYR A 159 13.12 -0.23 -28.17
CA TYR A 159 13.72 0.93 -28.85
C TYR A 159 12.76 2.12 -29.04
N SER A 160 11.53 2.04 -28.54
CA SER A 160 10.52 3.09 -28.71
C SER A 160 10.69 4.18 -27.65
N MET A 161 10.82 5.44 -28.08
CA MET A 161 10.86 6.58 -27.15
C MET A 161 9.62 6.68 -26.25
N LYS A 162 8.45 6.23 -26.75
CA LYS A 162 7.21 6.20 -25.97
C LYS A 162 7.32 5.28 -24.75
N PHE A 163 8.05 4.17 -24.90
CA PHE A 163 8.27 3.22 -23.80
C PHE A 163 9.13 3.86 -22.69
N TYR A 164 10.28 4.45 -23.06
CA TYR A 164 11.14 5.13 -22.08
C TYR A 164 10.46 6.29 -21.36
N VAL A 165 9.73 7.14 -22.09
CA VAL A 165 8.96 8.25 -21.49
C VAL A 165 7.92 7.71 -20.53
N GLY A 166 7.21 6.63 -20.89
CA GLY A 166 6.24 5.97 -20.00
C GLY A 166 6.88 5.45 -18.71
N CYS A 167 8.03 4.78 -18.79
CA CYS A 167 8.75 4.26 -17.63
C CYS A 167 9.29 5.37 -16.71
N ILE A 168 9.87 6.43 -17.28
CA ILE A 168 10.39 7.55 -16.49
C ILE A 168 9.24 8.30 -15.82
N LEU A 169 8.16 8.56 -16.56
CA LEU A 169 7.01 9.29 -16.04
C LEU A 169 6.30 8.50 -14.93
N SER A 170 6.13 7.19 -15.08
CA SER A 170 5.52 6.35 -14.04
C SER A 170 6.38 6.30 -12.77
N GLY A 171 7.70 6.20 -12.91
CA GLY A 171 8.63 6.27 -11.78
C GLY A 171 8.55 7.60 -11.04
N LEU A 172 8.57 8.72 -11.78
CA LEU A 172 8.46 10.06 -11.19
C LEU A 172 7.12 10.27 -10.47
N LEU A 173 6.01 9.91 -11.11
CA LEU A 173 4.67 10.01 -10.53
C LEU A 173 4.53 9.13 -9.28
N GLY A 174 5.15 7.94 -9.27
CA GLY A 174 5.18 7.05 -8.10
C GLY A 174 5.89 7.68 -6.90
N VAL A 175 7.04 8.32 -7.12
CA VAL A 175 7.76 9.06 -6.06
C VAL A 175 6.95 10.26 -5.57
N LEU A 176 6.38 11.04 -6.48
CA LEU A 176 5.53 12.20 -6.13
C LEU A 176 4.31 11.79 -5.31
N LEU A 177 3.65 10.69 -5.66
CA LEU A 177 2.53 10.14 -4.88
C LEU A 177 2.97 9.81 -3.45
N LYS A 178 4.10 9.10 -3.28
CA LYS A 178 4.61 8.75 -1.95
C LYS A 178 5.01 9.98 -1.13
N LEU A 179 5.64 10.98 -1.75
CA LEU A 179 5.99 12.24 -1.09
C LEU A 179 4.73 13.02 -0.67
N THR A 180 3.70 13.06 -1.52
CA THR A 180 2.41 13.70 -1.20
C THR A 180 1.74 13.00 -0.02
N VAL A 181 1.75 11.66 0.02
CA VAL A 181 1.23 10.90 1.17
C VAL A 181 1.99 11.22 2.45
N ILE A 182 3.34 11.29 2.41
CA ILE A 182 4.14 11.69 3.57
C ILE A 182 3.82 13.12 4.01
N HIS A 183 3.62 14.04 3.06
CA HIS A 183 3.27 15.42 3.34
C HIS A 183 1.87 15.55 3.97
N MET A 184 0.87 14.86 3.43
CA MET A 184 -0.49 14.85 3.96
C MET A 184 -0.55 14.20 5.34
N LYS A 185 0.22 13.13 5.59
CA LYS A 185 0.33 12.52 6.92
C LYS A 185 0.77 13.52 8.00
N GLY A 186 1.56 14.53 7.65
CA GLY A 186 2.03 15.56 8.59
C GLY A 186 1.16 16.82 8.67
N THR A 187 0.33 17.09 7.66
CA THR A 187 -0.47 18.34 7.56
C THR A 187 -1.96 18.07 7.73
N ASP A 188 -2.50 17.07 7.01
CA ASP A 188 -3.93 16.78 6.87
C ASP A 188 -4.20 15.27 7.05
N ALA A 189 -3.81 14.74 8.21
CA ALA A 189 -3.90 13.31 8.51
C ALA A 189 -5.35 12.76 8.43
N ASP A 190 -6.34 13.59 8.78
CA ASP A 190 -7.76 13.21 8.79
C ASP A 190 -8.34 13.05 7.37
N VAL A 191 -7.84 13.85 6.41
CA VAL A 191 -8.34 13.86 5.02
C VAL A 191 -7.61 12.81 4.15
N MET A 192 -6.38 12.44 4.54
CA MET A 192 -5.52 11.51 3.80
C MET A 192 -6.22 10.19 3.41
N PRO A 193 -6.92 9.46 4.30
CA PRO A 193 -7.55 8.18 3.94
C PRO A 193 -8.65 8.36 2.88
N VAL A 194 -9.45 9.42 2.99
CA VAL A 194 -10.52 9.74 2.04
C VAL A 194 -9.93 10.11 0.68
N ALA A 195 -8.88 10.93 0.65
CA ALA A 195 -8.19 11.31 -0.58
C ALA A 195 -7.62 10.08 -1.32
N LEU A 196 -7.02 9.14 -0.57
CA LEU A 196 -6.51 7.90 -1.13
C LEU A 196 -7.64 7.00 -1.67
N ALA A 197 -8.75 6.87 -0.96
CA ALA A 197 -9.90 6.11 -1.43
C ALA A 197 -10.48 6.68 -2.73
N LEU A 198 -10.63 8.02 -2.81
CA LEU A 198 -11.07 8.71 -4.02
C LEU A 198 -10.09 8.52 -5.19
N SER A 199 -8.78 8.56 -4.93
CA SER A 199 -7.79 8.29 -5.98
C SER A 199 -7.94 6.87 -6.56
N LYS A 200 -8.27 5.87 -5.72
CA LYS A 200 -8.53 4.48 -6.13
C LYS A 200 -9.80 4.37 -6.98
N SER A 201 -10.88 5.07 -6.63
CA SER A 201 -12.12 5.03 -7.42
C SER A 201 -11.94 5.68 -8.79
N ILE A 202 -11.27 6.83 -8.85
CA ILE A 202 -10.93 7.49 -10.12
C ILE A 202 -10.07 6.55 -10.98
N LEU A 203 -9.07 5.89 -10.40
CA LEU A 203 -8.21 4.95 -11.11
C LEU A 203 -9.00 3.76 -11.68
N ILE A 204 -9.94 3.19 -10.93
CA ILE A 204 -10.79 2.09 -11.41
C ILE A 204 -11.64 2.53 -12.60
N VAL A 205 -12.34 3.66 -12.48
CA VAL A 205 -13.22 4.18 -13.55
C VAL A 205 -12.40 4.53 -14.80
N LEU A 206 -11.26 5.22 -14.61
CA LEU A 206 -10.38 5.58 -15.71
C LEU A 206 -9.76 4.34 -16.37
N SER A 207 -9.40 3.32 -15.59
CA SER A 207 -8.86 2.07 -16.14
C SER A 207 -9.87 1.33 -17.02
N GLN A 208 -11.15 1.32 -16.67
CA GLN A 208 -12.19 0.70 -17.49
C GLN A 208 -12.45 1.47 -18.79
N HIS A 209 -12.22 2.78 -18.79
CA HIS A 209 -12.36 3.60 -19.99
C HIS A 209 -11.15 3.49 -20.92
N LEU A 210 -9.94 3.41 -20.36
CA LEU A 210 -8.68 3.34 -21.12
C LEU A 210 -8.37 1.92 -21.62
N PHE A 211 -8.74 0.89 -20.86
CA PHE A 211 -8.51 -0.51 -21.21
C PHE A 211 -9.85 -1.16 -21.49
N GLU A 212 -10.05 -1.69 -22.70
CA GLU A 212 -11.22 -2.50 -23.09
C GLU A 212 -11.26 -3.81 -22.28
N THR A 213 -11.65 -3.71 -21.02
CA THR A 213 -11.64 -4.83 -20.08
C THR A 213 -13.06 -5.37 -19.97
N SER A 214 -13.33 -6.53 -20.57
CA SER A 214 -14.63 -7.20 -20.47
C SER A 214 -14.80 -7.85 -19.10
N LEU A 215 -15.36 -7.11 -18.14
CA LEU A 215 -15.64 -7.61 -16.80
C LEU A 215 -17.01 -8.31 -16.75
N THR A 216 -17.03 -9.52 -16.20
CA THR A 216 -18.29 -10.25 -15.92
C THR A 216 -19.19 -9.46 -14.98
N SER A 217 -20.51 -9.71 -15.01
CA SER A 217 -21.48 -9.08 -14.09
C SER A 217 -21.09 -9.30 -12.64
N ASP A 218 -20.67 -10.52 -12.31
CA ASP A 218 -20.40 -10.98 -10.96
C ASP A 218 -19.14 -10.32 -10.41
N PHE A 219 -18.12 -10.18 -11.26
CA PHE A 219 -16.90 -9.45 -10.93
C PHE A 219 -17.18 -7.98 -10.64
N ARG A 220 -18.01 -7.31 -11.47
CA ARG A 220 -18.40 -5.90 -11.25
C ARG A 220 -19.16 -5.72 -9.95
N PHE A 221 -20.06 -6.64 -9.62
CA PHE A 221 -20.78 -6.61 -8.35
C PHE A 221 -19.83 -6.76 -7.16
N CYS A 222 -18.93 -7.75 -7.17
CA CYS A 222 -17.95 -7.95 -6.11
C CYS A 222 -17.02 -6.72 -5.94
N LEU A 223 -16.61 -6.12 -7.06
CA LEU A 223 -15.81 -4.89 -7.07
C LEU A 223 -16.55 -3.73 -6.39
N LEU A 224 -17.82 -3.51 -6.71
CA LEU A 224 -18.63 -2.46 -6.10
C LEU A 224 -18.80 -2.68 -4.60
N VAL A 225 -19.13 -3.90 -4.19
CA VAL A 225 -19.25 -4.26 -2.76
C VAL A 225 -17.93 -4.04 -2.01
N ASN A 226 -16.80 -4.41 -2.61
CA ASN A 226 -15.48 -4.19 -2.00
C ASN A 226 -15.20 -2.70 -1.80
N MET A 227 -15.45 -1.88 -2.82
CA MET A 227 -15.22 -0.43 -2.74
C MET A 227 -16.11 0.23 -1.70
N THR A 228 -17.43 0.00 -1.74
CA THR A 228 -18.37 0.60 -0.79
C THR A 228 -18.06 0.18 0.65
N SER A 229 -17.76 -1.10 0.87
CA SER A 229 -17.36 -1.61 2.19
C SER A 229 -16.06 -0.98 2.68
N TYR A 230 -15.09 -0.78 1.78
CA TYR A 230 -13.82 -0.13 2.11
C TYR A 230 -13.99 1.36 2.45
N TYR A 231 -14.86 2.09 1.75
CA TYR A 231 -15.21 3.47 2.10
C TYR A 231 -15.84 3.56 3.49
N VAL A 232 -16.80 2.68 3.79
CA VAL A 232 -17.44 2.61 5.11
C VAL A 232 -16.40 2.27 6.19
N PHE A 233 -15.50 1.33 5.92
CA PHE A 233 -14.40 0.97 6.82
C PHE A 233 -13.51 2.18 7.12
N LEU A 234 -13.05 2.90 6.10
CA LEU A 234 -12.20 4.07 6.26
C LEU A 234 -12.91 5.26 6.93
N TRP A 235 -14.23 5.40 6.76
CA TRP A 235 -14.98 6.49 7.39
C TRP A 235 -15.25 6.22 8.88
N LEU A 236 -15.49 4.95 9.24
CA LEU A 236 -15.76 4.56 10.62
C LEU A 236 -14.48 4.35 11.45
N HIS A 237 -13.37 3.96 10.82
CA HIS A 237 -12.11 3.68 11.52
C HIS A 237 -11.53 4.89 12.30
N PRO A 238 -11.46 6.12 11.76
CA PRO A 238 -11.02 7.32 12.48
C PRO A 238 -11.88 7.62 13.72
N LEU A 239 -13.19 7.38 13.63
CA LEU A 239 -14.13 7.58 14.74
C LEU A 239 -13.87 6.60 15.89
N VAL A 240 -13.39 5.39 15.61
CA VAL A 240 -13.08 4.37 16.62
C VAL A 240 -11.80 4.67 17.39
N GLU A 241 -10.75 5.17 16.72
CA GLU A 241 -9.53 5.60 17.43
C GLU A 241 -9.77 6.88 18.26
N GLY A 242 -10.58 7.82 17.76
CA GLY A 242 -10.94 9.04 18.49
C GLY A 242 -11.86 8.81 19.70
N ALA A 243 -12.84 7.90 19.60
CA ALA A 243 -13.77 7.58 20.69
C ALA A 243 -13.16 6.67 21.78
N GLY A 244 -12.02 6.02 21.51
CA GLY A 244 -11.38 5.06 22.42
C GLY A 244 -10.23 5.59 23.27
N GLY A 245 -9.84 6.88 23.13
CA GLY A 245 -8.64 7.41 23.79
C GLY A 245 -8.52 8.93 23.94
N GLY A 246 -9.56 9.72 23.62
CA GLY A 246 -9.42 11.18 23.46
C GLY A 246 -9.77 12.08 24.66
N GLU A 247 -10.74 11.73 25.52
CA GLU A 247 -11.26 12.69 26.51
C GLU A 247 -11.21 12.24 27.97
N GLU A 248 -11.22 10.94 28.28
CA GLU A 248 -11.23 10.49 29.68
C GLU A 248 -9.85 10.51 30.36
N THR A 249 -8.76 10.38 29.60
CA THR A 249 -7.40 10.26 30.20
C THR A 249 -6.77 11.62 30.50
N VAL A 250 -7.09 12.65 29.72
CA VAL A 250 -6.60 14.03 29.96
C VAL A 250 -7.36 14.69 31.12
N GLN A 251 -8.65 14.42 31.29
CA GLN A 251 -9.40 14.91 32.44
C GLN A 251 -9.10 14.18 33.76
N LYS A 252 -8.73 12.88 33.72
CA LYS A 252 -8.29 12.16 34.93
C LYS A 252 -6.91 12.60 35.42
N LEU A 253 -5.96 12.88 34.52
CA LEU A 253 -4.62 13.34 34.91
C LEU A 253 -4.60 14.80 35.40
N SER A 254 -5.53 15.65 34.95
CA SER A 254 -5.65 17.03 35.45
C SER A 254 -6.36 17.15 36.81
N LYS A 255 -7.08 16.10 37.27
CA LYS A 255 -7.76 16.09 38.57
C LYS A 255 -6.98 15.39 39.69
N GLU A 256 -5.89 14.69 39.37
CA GLU A 256 -4.99 14.11 40.39
C GLU A 256 -3.71 14.93 40.62
N VAL A 257 -3.56 16.07 39.93
CA VAL A 257 -2.41 16.99 40.09
C VAL A 257 -2.84 18.37 40.61
N VAL A 258 -4.03 18.50 41.18
CA VAL A 258 -4.47 19.68 41.96
C VAL A 258 -5.03 19.24 43.30
#